data_AF-A0AAV8XYN7-F1
#
_entry.id   AF-A0AAV8XYN7-F1
#
_cell.length_a   1.000
_cell.length_b   1.000
_cell.length_c   1.000
_cell.angle_alpha   90.00
_cell.angle_beta   90.00
_cell.angle_gamma   90.00
#
_symmetry.space_group_name_H-M   'P 1'
#
loop_
_entity.id
_entity.type
_entity.pdbx_description
1 polymer ?
#
loop_
_entity_poly.entity_id
_entity_poly.type
_entity_poly.pdbx_seq_one_letter_code
_entity_poly.pdbx_strand_id
1 'polypeptide(L)' 'MESIIGCIDGSHIKIVAPKNNRNSYVNRKNFHSVRLQGVCDHKMLFTDVYTGEVGSLHDYTLYRRSELYLAIQTQQIRFF' A
#
# COMPACT_ATOMS: atom_id res chain seq x y z
N MET A 1 5.78 -23.41 9.34
CA MET A 1 5.30 -22.39 8.38
C MET A 1 6.24 -22.40 7.17
N GLU A 2 6.30 -23.48 6.41
CA GLU A 2 7.23 -23.61 5.27
C GLU A 2 6.57 -23.32 3.91
N SER A 3 5.32 -22.87 3.91
CA SER A 3 4.53 -22.57 2.70
C SER A 3 4.25 -21.08 2.49
N ILE A 4 4.67 -20.21 3.41
CA ILE A 4 4.51 -18.75 3.27
C ILE A 4 5.86 -18.17 2.87
N ILE A 5 5.84 -17.43 1.79
CA ILE A 5 7.01 -16.88 1.09
C ILE A 5 7.11 -15.37 1.25
N GLY A 6 6.01 -14.72 1.62
CA GLY A 6 5.90 -13.28 1.82
C GLY A 6 4.48 -12.83 2.14
N CYS A 7 4.32 -11.53 2.37
CA CYS A 7 3.07 -10.86 2.71
C CYS A 7 2.90 -9.56 1.93
N ILE A 8 1.66 -9.16 1.66
CA ILE A 8 1.30 -7.82 1.18
C ILE A 8 0.17 -7.28 2.04
N ASP A 9 0.30 -6.05 2.54
CA ASP A 9 -0.75 -5.40 3.33
C ASP A 9 -0.73 -3.87 3.19
N GLY A 10 -1.86 -3.24 3.54
CA GLY A 10 -2.07 -1.80 3.54
C GLY A 10 -2.10 -1.20 4.95
N SER A 11 -1.53 -0.02 5.11
CA SER A 11 -1.57 0.74 6.36
C SER A 11 -1.84 2.24 6.13
N HIS A 12 -2.07 2.96 7.22
CA HIS A 12 -2.33 4.39 7.24
C HIS A 12 -1.22 5.13 7.99
N ILE A 13 -0.54 6.03 7.30
CA ILE A 13 0.39 6.99 7.92
C ILE A 13 -0.43 8.23 8.28
N LYS A 14 -0.50 8.56 9.57
CA LYS A 14 -1.25 9.72 10.05
C LYS A 14 -0.55 11.01 9.59
N ILE A 15 -1.34 11.97 9.09
CA ILE A 15 -0.85 13.28 8.65
C ILE A 15 -1.67 14.41 9.25
N VAL A 16 -1.12 15.62 9.20
CA VAL A 16 -1.90 16.85 9.38
C VAL A 16 -2.81 17.04 8.17
N ALA A 17 -4.00 17.62 8.37
CA ALA A 17 -4.93 17.92 7.29
C ALA A 17 -4.25 18.69 6.16
N PRO A 18 -4.26 18.19 4.91
CA PRO A 18 -3.76 18.97 3.78
C PRO A 18 -4.69 20.18 3.54
N LYS A 19 -4.13 21.24 2.94
CA LYS A 19 -4.87 22.47 2.62
C LYS A 19 -5.95 22.22 1.57
N ASN A 20 -5.63 21.41 0.56
CA ASN A 20 -6.51 21.09 -0.56
C ASN A 20 -7.06 19.68 -0.42
N ASN A 21 -8.31 19.45 -0.83
CA ASN A 21 -8.96 18.12 -0.86
C ASN A 21 -8.89 17.34 0.46
N ARG A 22 -8.96 18.04 1.60
CA ARG A 22 -8.76 17.47 2.95
C ARG A 22 -9.63 16.25 3.26
N ASN A 23 -10.86 16.24 2.74
CA ASN A 23 -11.82 15.17 2.96
C ASN A 23 -11.37 13.85 2.31
N SER A 24 -10.63 13.91 1.21
CA SER A 24 -10.07 12.72 0.55
C SER A 24 -9.04 12.00 1.43
N TYR A 25 -8.42 12.70 2.38
CA TYR A 25 -7.42 12.10 3.26
C TYR A 25 -8.05 11.50 4.53
N VAL A 26 -9.34 11.69 4.78
CA VAL A 26 -10.05 11.06 5.91
C VAL A 26 -10.21 9.57 5.61
N ASN A 27 -9.68 8.73 6.49
CA ASN A 27 -9.88 7.29 6.42
C ASN A 27 -11.16 6.84 7.15
N ARG A 28 -11.43 5.53 7.10
CA ARG A 28 -12.57 4.90 7.79
C ARG A 28 -12.55 5.03 9.31
N LYS A 29 -11.39 5.38 9.89
CA LYS A 29 -11.20 5.63 11.33
C LYS A 29 -11.30 7.12 11.69
N ASN A 30 -11.83 7.95 10.78
CA ASN A 30 -12.05 9.38 10.96
C ASN A 30 -10.80 10.20 11.30
N PHE A 31 -9.64 9.83 10.74
CA PHE A 31 -8.44 10.67 10.80
C PHE A 31 -7.78 10.86 9.44
N HIS A 32 -7.03 11.96 9.28
CA HIS A 32 -6.29 12.25 8.06
C HIS A 32 -5.06 11.36 7.93
N SER A 33 -4.94 10.68 6.79
CA SER A 33 -3.83 9.79 6.52
C SER A 33 -3.45 9.77 5.05
N VAL A 34 -2.21 9.39 4.78
CA VAL A 34 -1.79 8.85 3.49
C VAL A 34 -1.68 7.33 3.61
N ARG A 35 -1.89 6.65 2.49
CA ARG A 35 -1.86 5.20 2.42
C ARG A 35 -0.43 4.70 2.24
N LEU A 36 -0.17 3.52 2.80
CA LEU A 36 1.06 2.76 2.67
C LEU A 36 0.68 1.35 2.23
N GLN A 37 1.35 0.80 1.23
CA GLN A 37 1.38 -0.62 0.91
C GLN A 37 2.80 -1.09 1.21
N GLY A 38 2.90 -2.19 1.96
CA GLY A 38 4.17 -2.86 2.21
C GLY A 38 4.12 -4.30 1.74
N VAL A 39 5.21 -4.77 1.13
CA VAL A 39 5.43 -6.17 0.81
C VAL A 39 6.63 -6.67 1.59
N CYS A 40 6.49 -7.82 2.23
CA CYS A 40 7.54 -8.46 3.00
C CYS A 40 7.85 -9.86 2.49
N ASP A 41 9.09 -10.32 2.65
CA ASP A 41 9.43 -11.73 2.48
C ASP A 41 9.19 -12.53 3.78
N HIS A 42 9.40 -13.85 3.71
CA HIS A 42 9.30 -14.75 4.87
C HIS A 42 10.29 -14.44 6.01
N LYS A 43 11.32 -13.60 5.78
CA LYS A 43 12.24 -13.10 6.81
C LYS A 43 11.76 -11.79 7.42
N MET A 44 10.54 -11.34 7.08
CA MET A 44 9.94 -10.10 7.52
C MET A 44 10.72 -8.86 7.06
N LEU A 45 11.47 -8.97 5.96
CA LEU A 45 12.16 -7.83 5.34
C LEU A 45 11.29 -7.22 4.26
N PHE A 46 11.20 -5.89 4.22
CA PHE A 46 10.48 -5.20 3.15
C PHE A 46 11.19 -5.39 1.81
N THR A 47 10.43 -5.85 0.81
CA THR A 47 10.90 -6.04 -0.56
C THR A 47 10.34 -4.99 -1.51
N ASP A 48 9.18 -4.42 -1.18
CA ASP A 48 8.54 -3.33 -1.92
C ASP A 48 7.72 -2.44 -0.98
N VAL A 49 7.69 -1.14 -1.27
CA VAL A 49 6.90 -0.15 -0.51
C VAL A 49 6.32 0.87 -1.47
N TYR A 50 5.00 1.09 -1.38
CA TYR A 50 4.29 2.10 -2.15
C TYR A 50 3.48 3.02 -1.24
N THR A 51 3.54 4.35 -1.44
CA THR A 51 2.88 5.33 -0.56
C THR A 51 2.51 6.62 -1.29
N GLY A 52 1.74 7.49 -0.63
CA GLY A 52 1.41 8.83 -1.09
C GLY A 52 -0.05 9.03 -1.51
N GLU A 53 -0.81 7.94 -1.63
CA GLU A 53 -2.23 7.99 -1.97
C GLU A 53 -3.11 8.47 -0.79
N VAL A 54 -4.29 8.98 -1.13
CA VAL A 54 -5.22 9.58 -0.16
C VAL A 54 -5.78 8.55 0.84
N GLY A 55 -5.97 8.96 2.09
CA GLY A 55 -6.42 8.09 3.18
C GLY A 55 -7.79 7.43 2.98
N SER A 56 -8.66 7.95 2.11
CA SER A 56 -9.94 7.32 1.80
C SER A 56 -9.84 6.16 0.81
N LEU A 57 -8.66 5.96 0.18
CA LEU A 57 -8.48 4.96 -0.86
C LEU A 57 -8.55 3.52 -0.30
N HIS A 58 -9.22 2.63 -1.03
CA HIS A 58 -9.31 1.20 -0.71
C HIS A 58 -7.99 0.46 -1.01
N ASP A 59 -7.69 -0.60 -0.25
CA ASP A 59 -6.45 -1.40 -0.40
C ASP A 59 -6.29 -1.96 -1.83
N TYR A 60 -7.38 -2.47 -2.43
CA TYR A 60 -7.34 -2.98 -3.81
C TYR A 60 -6.99 -1.90 -4.84
N THR A 61 -7.49 -0.68 -4.66
CA THR A 61 -7.19 0.44 -5.55
C THR A 61 -5.76 0.92 -5.37
N LEU A 62 -5.26 0.92 -4.13
CA LEU A 62 -3.85 1.20 -3.82
C LEU A 62 -2.93 0.19 -4.52
N TYR A 63 -3.24 -1.10 -4.42
CA TYR A 63 -2.49 -2.17 -5.08
C TYR A 63 -2.44 -1.99 -6.58
N ARG A 64 -3.58 -1.77 -7.25
CA ARG A 64 -3.63 -1.57 -8.70
C ARG A 64 -2.86 -0.34 -9.20
N ARG A 65 -2.61 0.65 -8.33
CA ARG A 65 -1.84 1.85 -8.65
C ARG A 65 -0.34 1.70 -8.38
N SER A 66 0.05 0.72 -7.57
CA SER A 66 1.46 0.47 -7.26
C SER A 66 2.24 -0.03 -8.48
N GLU A 67 3.52 0.32 -8.55
CA GLU A 67 4.43 -0.17 -9.59
C GLU A 67 4.55 -1.69 -9.56
N LEU A 68 4.45 -2.29 -8.36
CA LEU A 68 4.40 -3.73 -8.17
C LEU A 68 3.32 -4.41 -9.01
N TYR A 69 2.10 -3.86 -9.04
CA TYR A 69 1.02 -4.42 -9.86
C TYR A 69 1.39 -4.42 -11.35
N LEU A 70 1.94 -3.32 -11.85
CA LEU A 70 2.39 -3.21 -13.24
C LEU A 70 3.53 -4.19 -13.55
N ALA A 71 4.50 -4.34 -12.64
CA ALA A 71 5.62 -5.25 -12.79
C ALA A 71 5.17 -6.72 -12.85
N ILE A 72 4.16 -7.10 -12.04
CA ILE A 72 3.55 -8.43 -12.07
C ILE A 72 2.80 -8.64 -13.40
N GLN A 73 1.99 -7.68 -13.84
CA GLN A 73 1.20 -7.79 -15.08
C GLN A 73 2.09 -7.89 -16.33
N THR A 74 3.22 -7.18 -16.33
CA THR A 74 4.18 -7.15 -17.45
C THR A 74 5.21 -8.29 -17.38
N GLN A 75 5.12 -9.17 -16.37
CA GLN A 75 6.06 -10.26 -16.10
C GLN A 75 7.52 -9.81 -15.89
N GLN A 76 7.74 -8.54 -15.53
CA GLN A 76 9.07 -8.04 -15.14
C GLN A 76 9.49 -8.59 -13.79
N ILE A 77 8.52 -8.78 -12.89
CA ILE A 77 8.70 -9.50 -11.63
C ILE A 77 7.77 -10.71 -11.67
N ARG A 78 8.35 -11.90 -11.49
CA ARG A 78 7.60 -13.13 -11.28
C ARG A 78 7.67 -13.50 -9.81
N PHE A 79 6.51 -13.50 -9.17
CA PHE A 79 6.31 -14.30 -7.98
C PHE A 79 5.89 -15.68 -8.50
N PHE A 80 6.88 -16.59 -8.59
CA PHE A 80 6.87 -17.95 -9.16
C PHE A 80 6.75 -18.02 -10.69
#